data_AF-A0A932UNT5-F1
#
_entry.id   AF-A0A932UNT5-F1
#
_cell.length_a   1.000
_cell.length_b   1.000
_cell.length_c   1.000
_cell.angle_alpha   90.00
_cell.angle_beta   90.00
_cell.angle_gamma   90.00
#
_symmetry.space_group_name_H-M   'P 1'
#
loop_
_entity.id
_entity.type
_entity.pdbx_description
1 polymer ?
#
loop_
_entity_poly.entity_id
_entity_poly.type
_entity_poly.pdbx_seq_one_letter_code
_entity_poly.pdbx_strand_id
1 'polypeptide(L)'
;MRTLWCAVLFILGLALGPRPARAQATAADTAAVLLTAALRFDAQGDRRLAQALLALIARDYATSPAAAEAGNRLAALRQADRAESGRVELIVWGTTYGAWLGIGIPGMLEADEAAPYGAGLLLGAPVGFLAARAYGVSTSMSLGQARAIRWGGIWGSWQGAGWREVFDIGDGTETYCDPFSGFCSTYPVESDVAPLTASVLGGLAGTVAGAVIARSADITTGTSTLFETGSLWGLWYSGATAALLDVDGEDAVLTWLLLGGNAGLLTGALAGPKLGWSAGRARLVSITGVAGLIGGLGLDLLFEVDDDKAAIAIPMVTSVIGLGMGVSWTRDYDARRRDFGGQMSNALFAVRDGRLGMAIPLPTPTLLPAGLDGDRVRRAPGLSLRLLDASFSTGR
;
A
#
# COMPACT_ATOMS: atom_id res chain seq x y z
N MET A 1 31.37 49.13 -51.16
CA MET A 1 29.99 49.46 -51.57
C MET A 1 29.02 48.27 -51.55
N ARG A 2 29.42 47.03 -51.88
CA ARG A 2 28.52 45.84 -51.83
C ARG A 2 28.07 45.41 -50.43
N THR A 3 28.86 45.68 -49.39
CA THR A 3 28.55 45.31 -47.99
C THR A 3 27.48 46.18 -47.34
N LEU A 4 27.27 47.42 -47.81
CA LEU A 4 26.24 48.33 -47.30
C LEU A 4 24.83 47.95 -47.77
N TRP A 5 24.71 47.32 -48.95
CA TRP A 5 23.42 46.90 -49.51
C TRP A 5 22.84 45.66 -48.81
N CYS A 6 23.67 44.74 -48.34
CA CYS A 6 23.20 43.58 -47.55
C CYS A 6 22.65 44.00 -46.18
N ALA A 7 23.23 45.01 -45.54
CA ALA A 7 22.76 45.51 -44.24
C ALA A 7 21.39 46.19 -44.35
N VAL A 8 21.14 46.96 -45.41
CA VAL A 8 19.85 47.65 -45.63
C VAL A 8 18.73 46.65 -45.96
N LEU A 9 19.00 45.60 -46.73
CA LEU A 9 18.01 44.54 -47.02
C LEU A 9 17.66 43.71 -45.77
N PHE A 10 18.61 43.48 -44.86
CA PHE A 10 18.36 42.77 -43.60
C PHE A 10 17.50 43.60 -42.64
N ILE A 11 17.70 44.93 -42.60
CA ILE A 11 16.91 45.85 -41.78
C ILE A 11 15.48 46.02 -42.33
N LEU A 12 15.29 46.05 -43.66
CA LEU A 12 13.96 46.08 -44.28
C LEU A 12 13.20 44.76 -44.13
N GLY A 13 13.88 43.62 -44.09
CA GLY A 13 13.27 42.32 -43.78
C GLY A 13 12.72 42.21 -42.35
N LEU A 14 13.36 42.90 -41.39
CA LEU A 14 12.91 42.94 -39.98
C LEU A 14 11.69 43.87 -39.77
N ALA A 15 11.43 44.81 -40.68
CA ALA A 15 10.24 45.67 -40.63
C ALA A 15 8.97 44.97 -41.17
N LEU A 16 9.12 43.82 -41.85
CA LEU A 16 8.05 42.91 -42.25
C LEU A 16 7.88 41.77 -41.24
N GLY A 17 8.14 42.03 -39.96
CA GLY A 17 7.80 41.10 -38.88
C GLY A 17 6.33 40.68 -38.99
N PRO A 18 6.02 39.38 -38.80
CA PRO A 18 4.66 38.88 -38.93
C PRO A 18 3.76 39.75 -38.07
N ARG A 19 2.79 40.42 -38.70
CA ARG A 19 1.75 41.16 -37.98
C ARG A 19 1.17 40.19 -36.97
N PRO A 20 1.11 40.53 -35.66
CA PRO A 20 0.43 39.68 -34.70
C PRO A 20 -0.98 39.49 -35.25
N ALA A 21 -1.26 38.28 -35.71
CA ALA A 21 -2.58 37.94 -36.20
C ALA A 21 -3.52 38.29 -35.05
N ARG A 22 -4.42 39.26 -35.29
CA ARG A 22 -5.53 39.61 -34.38
C ARG A 22 -6.55 38.45 -34.38
N ALA A 23 -6.10 37.23 -34.12
CA ALA A 23 -6.93 36.25 -33.45
C ALA A 23 -6.75 36.60 -31.97
N GLN A 24 -7.61 37.46 -31.45
CA GLN A 24 -7.80 37.55 -30.01
C GLN A 24 -8.29 36.17 -29.58
N ALA A 25 -7.36 35.29 -29.22
CA ALA A 25 -7.68 34.04 -28.56
C ALA A 25 -8.29 34.44 -27.22
N THR A 26 -9.62 34.36 -27.14
CA THR A 26 -10.28 34.56 -25.86
C THR A 26 -9.78 33.48 -24.90
N ALA A 27 -9.85 33.71 -23.59
CA ALA A 27 -9.49 32.67 -22.62
C ALA A 27 -10.28 31.37 -22.86
N ALA A 28 -11.51 31.48 -23.37
CA ALA A 28 -12.32 30.34 -23.79
C ALA A 28 -11.73 29.57 -24.98
N ASP A 29 -11.19 30.25 -25.99
CA ASP A 29 -10.53 29.62 -27.14
C ASP A 29 -9.27 28.88 -26.72
N THR A 30 -8.45 29.48 -25.85
CA THR A 30 -7.27 28.82 -25.28
C THR A 30 -7.65 27.57 -24.49
N ALA A 31 -8.68 27.67 -23.63
CA ALA A 31 -9.18 26.53 -22.86
C ALA A 31 -9.67 25.39 -23.77
N ALA A 32 -10.35 25.70 -24.88
CA ALA A 32 -10.81 24.71 -25.85
C ALA A 32 -9.64 24.01 -26.58
N VAL A 33 -8.60 24.75 -26.96
CA VAL A 33 -7.38 24.16 -27.55
C VAL A 33 -6.67 23.24 -26.55
N LEU A 34 -6.54 23.67 -25.29
CA LEU A 34 -5.94 22.85 -24.24
C LEU A 34 -6.76 21.59 -23.94
N LEU A 35 -8.09 21.69 -23.93
CA LEU A 35 -8.98 20.54 -23.75
C LEU A 35 -8.79 19.53 -24.89
N THR A 36 -8.73 20.01 -26.13
CA THR A 36 -8.47 19.16 -27.30
C THR A 36 -7.11 18.46 -27.20
N ALA A 37 -6.06 19.17 -26.75
CA ALA A 37 -4.76 18.58 -26.50
C ALA A 37 -4.81 17.53 -25.40
N ALA A 38 -5.50 17.81 -24.28
CA ALA A 38 -5.67 16.88 -23.17
C ALA A 38 -6.36 15.57 -23.61
N LEU A 39 -7.44 15.68 -24.40
CA LEU A 39 -8.14 14.53 -24.96
C LEU A 39 -7.26 13.73 -25.93
N ARG A 40 -6.40 14.41 -26.70
CA ARG A 40 -5.43 13.73 -27.58
C ARG A 40 -4.37 12.97 -26.78
N PHE A 41 -3.84 13.55 -25.70
CA PHE A 41 -2.91 12.85 -24.82
C PHE A 41 -3.56 11.65 -24.13
N ASP A 42 -4.81 11.78 -23.70
CA ASP A 42 -5.57 10.66 -23.14
C ASP A 42 -5.74 9.52 -24.16
N ALA A 43 -6.13 9.84 -25.39
CA ALA A 43 -6.25 8.88 -26.48
C ALA A 43 -4.90 8.21 -26.85
N GLN A 44 -3.78 8.90 -26.63
CA GLN A 44 -2.42 8.36 -26.80
C GLN A 44 -1.93 7.54 -25.60
N GLY A 45 -2.70 7.47 -24.51
CA GLY A 45 -2.33 6.79 -23.27
C GLY A 45 -1.46 7.62 -22.33
N ASP A 46 -1.15 8.88 -22.65
CA ASP A 46 -0.43 9.78 -21.76
C ASP A 46 -1.37 10.43 -20.74
N ARG A 47 -1.92 9.59 -19.87
CA ARG A 47 -2.92 9.99 -18.86
C ARG A 47 -2.40 11.03 -17.89
N ARG A 48 -1.10 11.02 -17.58
CA ARG A 48 -0.51 12.00 -16.65
C ARG A 48 -0.57 13.41 -17.23
N LEU A 49 -0.17 13.56 -18.49
CA LEU A 49 -0.23 14.84 -19.17
C LEU A 49 -1.67 15.29 -19.41
N ALA A 50 -2.55 14.37 -19.80
CA ALA A 50 -3.99 14.63 -19.93
C ALA A 50 -4.59 15.14 -18.62
N GLN A 51 -4.36 14.46 -17.49
CA GLN A 51 -4.85 14.90 -16.18
C GLN A 51 -4.28 16.26 -15.75
N ALA A 52 -2.99 16.50 -16.01
CA ALA A 52 -2.36 17.78 -15.70
C ALA A 52 -3.00 18.92 -16.49
N LEU A 53 -3.26 18.73 -17.77
CA LEU A 53 -3.94 19.72 -18.62
C LEU A 53 -5.40 19.90 -18.21
N LEU A 54 -6.16 18.84 -17.95
CA LEU A 54 -7.55 18.96 -17.49
C LEU A 54 -7.64 19.70 -16.14
N ALA A 55 -6.71 19.42 -15.22
CA ALA A 55 -6.62 20.13 -13.95
C ALA A 55 -6.26 21.61 -14.13
N LEU A 56 -5.33 21.92 -15.06
CA LEU A 56 -4.98 23.29 -15.43
C LEU A 56 -6.19 24.04 -16.00
N ILE A 57 -6.93 23.43 -16.92
CA ILE A 57 -8.13 24.02 -17.54
C ILE A 57 -9.20 24.30 -16.47
N ALA A 58 -9.48 23.32 -15.62
CA ALA A 58 -10.47 23.46 -14.55
C ALA A 58 -10.12 24.57 -13.54
N ARG A 59 -8.82 24.76 -13.26
CA ARG A 59 -8.33 25.76 -12.31
C ARG A 59 -8.23 27.17 -12.91
N ASP A 60 -7.56 27.29 -14.04
CA ASP A 60 -7.15 28.60 -14.59
C ASP A 60 -8.20 29.17 -15.55
N TYR A 61 -9.15 28.36 -16.02
CA TYR A 61 -10.21 28.75 -16.97
C TYR A 61 -11.61 28.42 -16.45
N ALA A 62 -11.82 28.51 -15.13
CA ALA A 62 -13.02 28.05 -14.42
C ALA A 62 -14.37 28.54 -14.97
N THR A 63 -14.40 29.71 -15.63
CA THR A 63 -15.63 30.29 -16.22
C THR A 63 -15.91 29.81 -17.65
N SER A 64 -15.01 29.04 -18.27
CA SER A 64 -15.17 28.55 -19.64
C SER A 64 -16.00 27.25 -19.68
N PRO A 65 -16.76 26.99 -20.77
CA PRO A 65 -17.41 25.69 -20.97
C PRO A 65 -16.43 24.52 -20.97
N ALA A 66 -15.20 24.75 -21.47
CA ALA A 66 -14.12 23.76 -21.47
C ALA A 66 -13.69 23.35 -20.06
N ALA A 67 -13.78 24.23 -19.05
CA ALA A 67 -13.48 23.88 -17.67
C ALA A 67 -14.50 22.93 -17.04
N ALA A 68 -15.79 23.08 -17.37
CA ALA A 68 -16.83 22.15 -16.91
C ALA A 68 -16.58 20.74 -17.48
N GLU A 69 -16.33 20.63 -18.78
CA GLU A 69 -15.98 19.35 -19.42
C GLU A 69 -14.66 18.79 -18.88
N ALA A 70 -13.64 19.64 -18.68
CA ALA A 70 -12.37 19.23 -18.11
C ALA A 70 -12.53 18.66 -16.70
N GLY A 71 -13.38 19.26 -15.87
CA GLY A 71 -13.72 18.77 -14.54
C GLY A 71 -14.37 17.38 -14.57
N ASN A 72 -15.36 17.18 -15.45
CA ASN A 72 -16.04 15.89 -15.63
C ASN A 72 -15.06 14.81 -16.10
N ARG A 73 -14.23 15.12 -17.11
CA ARG A 73 -13.21 14.21 -17.64
C ARG A 73 -12.14 13.87 -16.61
N LEU A 74 -11.68 14.86 -15.84
CA LEU A 74 -10.71 14.63 -14.78
C LEU A 74 -11.27 13.73 -13.67
N ALA A 75 -12.54 13.90 -13.31
CA ALA A 75 -13.22 13.02 -12.35
C ALA A 75 -13.29 11.58 -12.87
N ALA A 76 -13.68 11.40 -14.13
CA ALA A 76 -13.74 10.08 -14.78
C ALA A 76 -12.37 9.40 -14.86
N LEU A 77 -11.31 10.12 -15.26
CA LEU A 77 -9.94 9.58 -15.30
C LEU A 77 -9.43 9.18 -13.92
N ARG A 78 -9.69 10.01 -12.89
CA ARG A 78 -9.33 9.68 -11.51
C ARG A 78 -10.07 8.45 -10.99
N GLN A 79 -11.31 8.24 -11.42
CA GLN A 79 -12.06 7.04 -11.08
C GLN A 79 -11.50 5.80 -11.79
N ALA A 80 -11.13 5.92 -13.07
CA ALA A 80 -10.49 4.86 -13.84
C ALA A 80 -9.13 4.45 -13.24
N ASP A 81 -8.27 5.40 -12.87
CA ASP A 81 -6.98 5.12 -12.22
C ASP A 81 -7.15 4.46 -10.84
N ARG A 82 -8.18 4.87 -10.08
CA ARG A 82 -8.54 4.22 -8.81
C ARG A 82 -8.97 2.77 -9.01
N ALA A 83 -9.71 2.48 -10.07
CA ALA A 83 -10.11 1.11 -10.41
C ALA A 83 -8.92 0.27 -10.91
N GLU A 84 -8.03 0.86 -11.71
CA GLU A 84 -6.85 0.16 -12.24
C GLU A 84 -5.85 -0.20 -11.13
N SER A 85 -5.60 0.70 -10.19
CA SER A 85 -4.73 0.42 -9.04
C SER A 85 -5.26 -0.71 -8.15
N GLY A 86 -6.58 -0.79 -7.91
CA GLY A 86 -7.18 -1.92 -7.19
C GLY A 86 -7.07 -3.24 -7.94
N ARG A 87 -7.21 -3.22 -9.28
CA ARG A 87 -6.99 -4.42 -10.11
C ARG A 87 -5.56 -4.92 -10.03
N VAL A 88 -4.57 -4.03 -10.12
CA VAL A 88 -3.15 -4.41 -10.01
C VAL A 88 -2.85 -5.01 -8.64
N GLU A 89 -3.32 -4.37 -7.57
CA GLU A 89 -3.17 -4.89 -6.20
C GLU A 89 -3.75 -6.30 -6.06
N LEU A 90 -4.97 -6.52 -6.58
CA LEU A 90 -5.62 -7.82 -6.52
C LEU A 90 -4.86 -8.89 -7.32
N ILE A 91 -4.34 -8.54 -8.50
CA ILE A 91 -3.55 -9.48 -9.32
C ILE A 91 -2.28 -9.88 -8.59
N VAL A 92 -1.56 -8.92 -8.00
CA VAL A 92 -0.36 -9.21 -7.21
C VAL A 92 -0.71 -10.13 -6.05
N TRP A 93 -1.73 -9.76 -5.26
CA TRP A 93 -2.21 -10.59 -4.15
C TRP A 93 -2.62 -12.00 -4.59
N GLY A 94 -3.49 -12.11 -5.59
CA GLY A 94 -3.97 -13.40 -6.07
C GLY A 94 -2.85 -14.29 -6.58
N THR A 95 -1.84 -13.71 -7.24
CA THR A 95 -0.65 -14.46 -7.67
C THR A 95 0.15 -14.97 -6.47
N THR A 96 0.46 -14.10 -5.50
CA THR A 96 1.22 -14.47 -4.30
C THR A 96 0.47 -15.49 -3.44
N TYR A 97 -0.82 -15.26 -3.20
CA TYR A 97 -1.65 -16.16 -2.41
C TYR A 97 -1.92 -17.48 -3.13
N GLY A 98 -2.08 -17.45 -4.46
CA GLY A 98 -2.14 -18.66 -5.28
C GLY A 98 -0.85 -19.49 -5.21
N ALA A 99 0.32 -18.84 -5.22
CA ALA A 99 1.59 -19.52 -5.00
C ALA A 99 1.66 -20.16 -3.61
N TRP A 100 1.22 -19.42 -2.59
CA TRP A 100 1.16 -19.91 -1.21
C TRP A 100 0.21 -21.10 -1.07
N LEU A 101 -0.99 -21.06 -1.68
CA LEU A 101 -1.90 -22.22 -1.76
C LEU A 101 -1.30 -23.41 -2.51
N GLY A 102 -0.44 -23.14 -3.50
CA GLY A 102 0.34 -24.17 -4.21
C GLY A 102 1.28 -24.94 -3.30
N ILE A 103 1.71 -24.36 -2.17
CA ILE A 103 2.47 -25.07 -1.12
C ILE A 103 1.51 -25.62 -0.06
N GLY A 104 0.54 -24.80 0.36
CA GLY A 104 -0.36 -25.10 1.46
C GLY A 104 -1.28 -26.30 1.21
N ILE A 105 -1.81 -26.45 -0.01
CA ILE A 105 -2.72 -27.55 -0.34
C ILE A 105 -1.99 -28.90 -0.33
N PRO A 106 -0.83 -29.09 -0.99
CA PRO A 106 -0.06 -30.32 -0.85
C PRO A 106 0.32 -30.65 0.60
N GLY A 107 0.76 -29.65 1.38
CA GLY A 107 1.08 -29.87 2.79
C GLY A 107 -0.14 -30.27 3.63
N MET A 108 -1.30 -29.67 3.38
CA MET A 108 -2.59 -30.07 3.99
C MET A 108 -3.00 -31.50 3.63
N LEU A 109 -2.55 -32.00 2.47
CA LEU A 109 -2.83 -33.36 2.01
C LEU A 109 -1.70 -34.35 2.38
N GLU A 110 -0.81 -33.97 3.30
CA GLU A 110 0.30 -34.81 3.76
C GLU A 110 1.19 -35.31 2.61
N ALA A 111 1.44 -34.44 1.63
CA ALA A 111 2.38 -34.76 0.57
C ALA A 111 3.81 -34.80 1.14
N ASP A 112 4.42 -35.98 1.16
CA ASP A 112 5.82 -36.19 1.57
C ASP A 112 6.82 -35.94 0.44
N GLU A 113 6.35 -36.00 -0.81
CA GLU A 113 7.21 -35.86 -1.98
C GLU A 113 7.31 -34.39 -2.45
N ALA A 114 8.46 -34.00 -2.98
CA ALA A 114 8.65 -32.66 -3.56
C ALA A 114 7.81 -32.41 -4.82
N ALA A 115 7.37 -33.46 -5.51
CA ALA A 115 6.63 -33.36 -6.77
C ALA A 115 5.27 -32.65 -6.63
N PRO A 116 4.40 -32.99 -5.66
CA PRO A 116 3.19 -32.24 -5.33
C PRO A 116 3.41 -30.75 -5.08
N TYR A 117 4.44 -30.35 -4.31
CA TYR A 117 4.75 -28.93 -4.06
C TYR A 117 5.24 -28.23 -5.32
N GLY A 118 6.08 -28.89 -6.13
CA GLY A 118 6.53 -28.36 -7.42
C GLY A 118 5.37 -28.12 -8.38
N ALA A 119 4.46 -29.09 -8.51
CA ALA A 119 3.25 -28.98 -9.31
C ALA A 119 2.32 -27.87 -8.77
N GLY A 120 2.13 -27.82 -7.46
CA GLY A 120 1.32 -26.81 -6.79
C GLY A 120 1.86 -25.40 -6.99
N LEU A 121 3.17 -25.18 -6.92
CA LEU A 121 3.80 -23.88 -7.24
C LEU A 121 3.65 -23.48 -8.71
N LEU A 122 3.87 -24.42 -9.64
CA LEU A 122 3.75 -24.18 -11.08
C LEU A 122 2.31 -23.81 -11.49
N LEU A 123 1.30 -24.35 -10.79
CA LEU A 123 -0.11 -24.11 -11.09
C LEU A 123 -0.71 -22.98 -10.25
N GLY A 124 -0.35 -22.90 -8.98
CA GLY A 124 -0.96 -22.02 -7.99
C GLY A 124 -0.82 -20.54 -8.33
N ALA A 125 0.40 -20.08 -8.67
CA ALA A 125 0.62 -18.67 -9.03
C ALA A 125 -0.14 -18.27 -10.32
N PRO A 126 -0.07 -19.02 -11.44
CA PRO A 126 -0.87 -18.73 -12.63
C PRO A 126 -2.38 -18.78 -12.39
N VAL A 127 -2.89 -19.77 -11.65
CA VAL A 127 -4.32 -19.88 -11.33
C VAL A 127 -4.77 -18.67 -10.50
N GLY A 128 -4.00 -18.29 -9.48
CA GLY A 128 -4.24 -17.12 -8.66
C GLY A 128 -4.22 -15.80 -9.46
N PHE A 129 -3.25 -15.64 -10.35
CA PHE A 129 -3.18 -14.51 -11.30
C PHE A 129 -4.43 -14.43 -12.18
N LEU A 130 -4.82 -15.55 -12.80
CA LEU A 130 -5.96 -15.60 -13.72
C LEU A 130 -7.28 -15.37 -12.99
N ALA A 131 -7.46 -15.95 -11.81
CA ALA A 131 -8.64 -15.75 -10.97
C ALA A 131 -8.77 -14.26 -10.55
N ALA A 132 -7.69 -13.66 -10.05
CA ALA A 132 -7.68 -12.24 -9.69
C ALA A 132 -7.91 -11.33 -10.90
N ARG A 133 -7.30 -11.64 -12.06
CA ARG A 133 -7.54 -10.89 -13.29
C ARG A 133 -9.00 -10.98 -13.74
N ALA A 134 -9.58 -12.18 -13.75
CA ALA A 134 -10.98 -12.40 -14.14
C ALA A 134 -11.93 -11.63 -13.20
N TYR A 135 -11.71 -11.74 -11.89
CA TYR A 135 -12.47 -11.00 -10.89
C TYR A 135 -12.34 -9.48 -11.09
N GLY A 136 -11.11 -8.96 -11.20
CA GLY A 136 -10.83 -7.54 -11.38
C GLY A 136 -11.28 -6.94 -12.72
N VAL A 137 -11.56 -7.77 -13.75
CA VAL A 137 -12.22 -7.32 -14.98
C VAL A 137 -13.73 -7.23 -14.80
N SER A 138 -14.33 -8.14 -14.03
CA SER A 138 -15.78 -8.17 -13.79
C SER A 138 -16.27 -7.10 -12.81
N THR A 139 -15.39 -6.61 -11.93
CA THR A 139 -15.74 -5.62 -10.90
C THR A 139 -14.77 -4.44 -10.92
N SER A 140 -15.28 -3.22 -11.08
CA SER A 140 -14.48 -2.02 -10.81
C SER A 140 -14.20 -1.95 -9.32
N MET A 141 -12.93 -2.10 -8.93
CA MET A 141 -12.55 -2.19 -7.53
C MET A 141 -11.51 -1.13 -7.19
N SER A 142 -11.78 -0.36 -6.13
CA SER A 142 -10.83 0.62 -5.61
C SER A 142 -9.62 -0.09 -4.99
N LEU A 143 -8.51 0.64 -4.85
CA LEU A 143 -7.35 0.14 -4.11
C LEU A 143 -7.68 -0.26 -2.66
N GLY A 144 -8.58 0.47 -1.98
CA GLY A 144 -8.95 0.15 -0.59
C GLY A 144 -9.75 -1.15 -0.50
N GLN A 145 -10.63 -1.41 -1.47
CA GLN A 145 -11.38 -2.66 -1.60
C GLN A 145 -10.45 -3.85 -1.89
N ALA A 146 -9.50 -3.72 -2.83
CA ALA A 146 -8.53 -4.77 -3.12
C ALA A 146 -7.65 -5.09 -1.89
N ARG A 147 -7.27 -4.07 -1.12
CA ARG A 147 -6.55 -4.24 0.15
C ARG A 147 -7.37 -4.93 1.23
N ALA A 148 -8.68 -4.69 1.29
CA ALA A 148 -9.56 -5.42 2.20
C ALA A 148 -9.62 -6.91 1.87
N ILE A 149 -9.64 -7.28 0.59
CA ILE A 149 -9.54 -8.68 0.16
C ILE A 149 -8.20 -9.28 0.56
N ARG A 150 -7.09 -8.59 0.23
CA ARG A 150 -5.72 -9.00 0.55
C ARG A 150 -5.53 -9.21 2.05
N TRP A 151 -5.88 -8.19 2.84
CA TRP A 151 -5.73 -8.24 4.29
C TRP A 151 -6.68 -9.26 4.92
N GLY A 152 -7.90 -9.40 4.40
CA GLY A 152 -8.82 -10.46 4.81
C GLY A 152 -8.17 -11.84 4.68
N GLY A 153 -7.48 -12.11 3.57
CA GLY A 153 -6.76 -13.38 3.40
C GLY A 153 -5.58 -13.55 4.36
N ILE A 154 -4.70 -12.55 4.48
CA ILE A 154 -3.55 -12.60 5.42
C ILE A 154 -4.03 -12.78 6.86
N TRP A 155 -4.99 -11.95 7.28
CA TRP A 155 -5.56 -11.97 8.63
C TRP A 155 -6.31 -13.26 8.90
N GLY A 156 -7.08 -13.75 7.93
CA GLY A 156 -7.79 -15.01 8.02
C GLY A 156 -6.84 -16.19 8.19
N SER A 157 -5.72 -16.23 7.46
CA SER A 157 -4.71 -17.28 7.63
C SER A 157 -4.12 -17.28 9.03
N TRP A 158 -3.76 -16.10 9.52
CA TRP A 158 -3.23 -15.94 10.87
C TRP A 158 -4.24 -16.33 11.95
N GLN A 159 -5.51 -15.91 11.82
CA GLN A 159 -6.59 -16.28 12.74
C GLN A 159 -6.89 -17.78 12.70
N GLY A 160 -6.89 -18.40 11.51
CA GLY A 160 -7.11 -19.83 11.37
C GLY A 160 -6.06 -20.63 12.11
N ALA A 161 -4.78 -20.34 11.89
CA ALA A 161 -3.67 -20.97 12.62
C ALA A 161 -3.76 -20.72 14.13
N GLY A 162 -4.00 -19.47 14.54
CA GLY A 162 -4.02 -19.12 15.96
C GLY A 162 -5.19 -19.76 16.72
N TRP A 163 -6.40 -19.77 16.18
CA TRP A 163 -7.54 -20.43 16.84
C TRP A 163 -7.43 -21.95 16.83
N ARG A 164 -6.74 -22.53 15.85
CA ARG A 164 -6.41 -23.97 15.90
C ARG A 164 -5.55 -24.28 17.11
N GLU A 165 -4.49 -23.51 17.33
CA GLU A 165 -3.61 -23.66 18.49
C GLU A 165 -4.38 -23.52 19.81
N VAL A 166 -5.12 -22.42 19.98
CA VAL A 166 -5.89 -22.15 21.21
C VAL A 166 -6.91 -23.22 21.57
N PHE A 167 -7.39 -23.99 20.58
CA PHE A 167 -8.41 -25.02 20.77
C PHE A 167 -7.87 -26.44 20.56
N ASP A 168 -6.55 -26.62 20.44
CA ASP A 168 -5.88 -27.90 20.17
C ASP A 168 -6.51 -28.67 18.98
N ILE A 169 -6.97 -27.94 17.95
CA ILE A 169 -7.73 -28.55 16.86
C ILE A 169 -6.80 -29.43 16.03
N GLY A 170 -7.10 -30.72 16.01
CA GLY A 170 -6.34 -31.72 15.28
C GLY A 170 -5.26 -32.41 16.11
N ASP A 171 -5.03 -31.94 17.35
CA ASP A 171 -4.07 -32.60 18.24
C ASP A 171 -4.69 -33.86 18.85
N GLY A 172 -3.86 -34.88 18.95
CA GLY A 172 -4.24 -36.20 19.40
C GLY A 172 -3.61 -36.55 20.74
N THR A 173 -4.03 -37.68 21.29
CA THR A 173 -3.29 -38.32 22.38
C THR A 173 -2.92 -39.73 21.98
N GLU A 174 -1.66 -40.07 22.15
CA GLU A 174 -1.18 -41.43 21.93
C GLU A 174 -0.85 -42.07 23.27
N THR A 175 -1.36 -43.27 23.51
CA THR A 175 -1.08 -44.02 24.74
C THR A 175 -0.05 -45.10 24.44
N TYR A 176 1.15 -44.92 24.99
CA TYR A 176 2.22 -45.91 24.94
C TYR A 176 2.16 -46.77 26.19
N CYS A 177 1.90 -48.07 26.02
CA CYS A 177 1.98 -49.05 27.10
C CYS A 177 3.30 -49.80 27.03
N ASP A 178 4.14 -49.65 28.05
CA ASP A 178 5.40 -50.39 28.16
C ASP A 178 5.10 -51.88 28.42
N PRO A 179 5.49 -52.78 27.50
CA PRO A 179 5.16 -54.20 27.60
C PRO A 179 5.85 -54.90 28.77
N PHE A 180 6.91 -54.33 29.35
CA PHE A 180 7.65 -54.93 30.46
C PHE A 180 7.12 -54.52 31.83
N SER A 181 6.74 -53.24 31.97
CA SER A 181 6.27 -52.71 33.25
C SER A 181 4.75 -52.71 33.39
N GLY A 182 4.02 -52.82 32.27
CA GLY A 182 2.56 -52.76 32.24
C GLY A 182 1.99 -51.35 32.49
N PHE A 183 2.85 -50.33 32.62
CA PHE A 183 2.42 -48.95 32.74
C PHE A 183 2.10 -48.37 31.36
N CYS A 184 0.96 -47.67 31.28
CA CYS A 184 0.57 -46.92 30.10
C CYS A 184 0.71 -45.42 30.39
N SER A 185 1.42 -44.72 29.51
CA SER A 185 1.57 -43.26 29.54
C SER A 185 0.92 -42.67 28.30
N THR A 186 0.08 -41.66 28.49
CA THR A 186 -0.56 -40.91 27.40
C THR A 186 0.23 -39.64 27.15
N TYR A 187 0.64 -39.43 25.90
CA TYR A 187 1.37 -38.24 25.46
C TYR A 187 0.55 -37.46 24.44
N PRO A 188 0.57 -36.12 24.49
CA PRO A 188 0.02 -35.32 23.40
C PRO A 188 0.84 -35.55 22.13
N VAL A 189 0.15 -35.64 21.00
CA VAL A 189 0.76 -35.71 19.66
C VAL A 189 0.21 -34.55 18.86
N GLU A 190 1.07 -33.57 18.59
CA GLU A 190 0.74 -32.43 17.75
C GLU A 190 0.61 -32.86 16.29
N SER A 191 -0.39 -32.32 15.60
CA SER A 191 -0.52 -32.53 14.16
C SER A 191 0.35 -31.55 13.38
N ASP A 192 1.33 -32.06 12.64
CA ASP A 192 2.17 -31.24 11.74
C ASP A 192 1.35 -30.53 10.63
N VAL A 193 0.13 -31.02 10.37
CA VAL A 193 -0.71 -30.64 9.22
C VAL A 193 -1.82 -29.68 9.62
N ALA A 194 -2.29 -29.77 10.87
CA ALA A 194 -3.41 -28.96 11.36
C ALA A 194 -3.14 -27.45 11.30
N PRO A 195 -1.95 -26.91 11.68
CA PRO A 195 -1.64 -25.48 11.56
C PRO A 195 -1.74 -24.96 10.13
N LEU A 196 -1.20 -25.72 9.18
CA LEU A 196 -1.22 -25.34 7.77
C LEU A 196 -2.65 -25.40 7.20
N THR A 197 -3.39 -26.46 7.52
CA THR A 197 -4.80 -26.64 7.13
C THR A 197 -5.65 -25.49 7.63
N ALA A 198 -5.56 -25.17 8.92
CA ALA A 198 -6.32 -24.09 9.53
C ALA A 198 -5.94 -22.73 8.92
N SER A 199 -4.65 -22.49 8.63
CA SER A 199 -4.19 -21.29 7.93
C SER A 199 -4.77 -21.18 6.50
N VAL A 200 -4.84 -22.29 5.76
CA VAL A 200 -5.40 -22.31 4.39
C VAL A 200 -6.90 -21.99 4.42
N LEU A 201 -7.65 -22.70 5.27
CA LEU A 201 -9.09 -22.50 5.40
C LEU A 201 -9.41 -21.10 5.92
N GLY A 202 -8.69 -20.65 6.94
CA GLY A 202 -8.82 -19.31 7.51
C GLY A 202 -8.55 -18.22 6.47
N GLY A 203 -7.49 -18.34 5.68
CA GLY A 203 -7.17 -17.34 4.66
C GLY A 203 -8.15 -17.33 3.48
N LEU A 204 -8.68 -18.49 3.08
CA LEU A 204 -9.74 -18.56 2.08
C LEU A 204 -11.03 -17.90 2.61
N ALA A 205 -11.44 -18.24 3.82
CA ALA A 205 -12.60 -17.64 4.48
C ALA A 205 -12.43 -16.13 4.63
N GLY A 206 -11.25 -15.68 5.06
CA GLY A 206 -10.90 -14.27 5.19
C GLY A 206 -10.87 -13.51 3.86
N THR A 207 -10.38 -14.13 2.78
CA THR A 207 -10.43 -13.57 1.42
C THR A 207 -11.86 -13.37 0.96
N VAL A 208 -12.74 -14.36 1.19
CA VAL A 208 -14.17 -14.28 0.86
C VAL A 208 -14.85 -13.19 1.69
N ALA A 209 -14.63 -13.16 3.00
CA ALA A 209 -15.17 -12.12 3.88
C ALA A 209 -14.71 -10.72 3.43
N GLY A 210 -13.41 -10.56 3.12
CA GLY A 210 -12.85 -9.33 2.57
C GLY A 210 -13.52 -8.93 1.25
N ALA A 211 -13.84 -9.89 0.37
CA ALA A 211 -14.53 -9.63 -0.89
C ALA A 211 -16.00 -9.22 -0.68
N VAL A 212 -16.70 -9.84 0.27
CA VAL A 212 -18.07 -9.47 0.65
C VAL A 212 -18.09 -8.04 1.21
N ILE A 213 -17.20 -7.73 2.15
CA ILE A 213 -17.09 -6.39 2.75
C ILE A 213 -16.74 -5.36 1.67
N ALA A 214 -15.75 -5.66 0.82
CA ALA A 214 -15.34 -4.80 -0.29
C ALA A 214 -16.48 -4.47 -1.26
N ARG A 215 -17.42 -5.38 -1.48
CA ARG A 215 -18.61 -5.13 -2.31
C ARG A 215 -19.66 -4.26 -1.61
N SER A 216 -19.79 -4.40 -0.29
CA SER A 216 -20.82 -3.71 0.48
C SER A 216 -20.43 -2.31 0.96
N ALA A 217 -19.14 -1.97 0.95
CA ALA A 217 -18.63 -0.74 1.54
C ALA A 217 -17.65 0.01 0.62
N ASP A 218 -17.74 1.34 0.65
CA ASP A 218 -16.75 2.24 0.05
C ASP A 218 -15.51 2.32 0.94
N ILE A 219 -14.61 1.35 0.77
CA ILE A 219 -13.36 1.30 1.52
C ILE A 219 -12.35 2.23 0.85
N THR A 220 -12.04 3.34 1.52
CA THR A 220 -10.96 4.23 1.08
C THR A 220 -9.60 3.58 1.34
N THR A 221 -8.56 3.98 0.59
CA THR A 221 -7.18 3.53 0.85
C THR A 221 -6.70 3.90 2.26
N GLY A 222 -7.20 5.01 2.82
CA GLY A 222 -6.88 5.42 4.18
C GLY A 222 -7.50 4.51 5.23
N THR A 223 -8.80 4.22 5.10
CA THR A 223 -9.51 3.26 5.93
C THR A 223 -8.85 1.88 5.88
N SER A 224 -8.45 1.42 4.69
CA SER A 224 -7.81 0.11 4.57
C SER A 224 -6.48 0.04 5.30
N THR A 225 -5.64 1.06 5.15
CA THR A 225 -4.39 1.15 5.90
C THR A 225 -4.64 1.26 7.40
N LEU A 226 -5.70 1.94 7.84
CA LEU A 226 -6.00 2.06 9.26
C LEU A 226 -6.40 0.74 9.92
N PHE A 227 -7.22 -0.11 9.29
CA PHE A 227 -7.49 -1.43 9.87
C PHE A 227 -6.27 -2.34 9.80
N GLU A 228 -5.44 -2.27 8.75
CA GLU A 228 -4.20 -3.05 8.62
C GLU A 228 -3.24 -2.71 9.78
N THR A 229 -2.93 -1.42 9.95
CA THR A 229 -2.08 -0.95 11.06
C THR A 229 -2.77 -1.18 12.41
N GLY A 230 -4.08 -1.00 12.48
CA GLY A 230 -4.87 -1.19 13.68
C GLY A 230 -4.77 -2.61 14.20
N SER A 231 -4.88 -3.63 13.33
CA SER A 231 -4.68 -5.03 13.72
C SER A 231 -3.27 -5.33 14.22
N LEU A 232 -2.24 -4.76 13.59
CA LEU A 232 -0.85 -4.96 14.03
C LEU A 232 -0.57 -4.31 15.39
N TRP A 233 -1.07 -3.08 15.60
CA TRP A 233 -0.99 -2.42 16.91
C TRP A 233 -1.83 -3.13 17.96
N GLY A 234 -3.01 -3.64 17.57
CA GLY A 234 -3.85 -4.46 18.42
C GLY A 234 -3.11 -5.69 18.94
N LEU A 235 -2.41 -6.41 18.05
CA LEU A 235 -1.54 -7.54 18.41
C LEU A 235 -0.44 -7.13 19.39
N TRP A 236 0.30 -6.09 19.04
CA TRP A 236 1.40 -5.60 19.88
C TRP A 236 0.91 -5.25 21.29
N TYR A 237 -0.17 -4.47 21.40
CA TYR A 237 -0.65 -4.01 22.70
C TYR A 237 -1.30 -5.12 23.52
N SER A 238 -1.98 -6.09 22.91
CA SER A 238 -2.50 -7.23 23.67
C SER A 238 -1.40 -8.17 24.11
N GLY A 239 -0.36 -8.39 23.29
CA GLY A 239 0.81 -9.19 23.69
C GLY A 239 1.56 -8.54 24.85
N ALA A 240 1.83 -7.24 24.74
CA ALA A 240 2.44 -6.48 25.83
C ALA A 240 1.57 -6.51 27.10
N THR A 241 0.25 -6.38 26.97
CA THR A 241 -0.68 -6.45 28.12
C THR A 241 -0.69 -7.84 28.75
N ALA A 242 -0.73 -8.92 27.95
CA ALA A 242 -0.70 -10.29 28.45
C ALA A 242 0.58 -10.55 29.25
N ALA A 243 1.73 -10.08 28.75
CA ALA A 243 2.99 -10.20 29.46
C ALA A 243 3.03 -9.37 30.75
N LEU A 244 2.48 -8.15 30.76
CA LEU A 244 2.45 -7.30 31.97
C LEU A 244 1.52 -7.84 33.06
N LEU A 245 0.47 -8.55 32.67
CA LEU A 245 -0.51 -9.17 33.57
C LEU A 245 -0.09 -10.58 34.01
N ASP A 246 1.09 -11.06 33.63
CA ASP A 246 1.56 -12.44 33.85
C ASP A 246 0.50 -13.47 33.42
N VAL A 247 -0.04 -13.32 32.22
CA VAL A 247 -0.97 -14.31 31.67
C VAL A 247 -0.19 -15.60 31.43
N ASP A 248 -0.40 -16.59 32.31
CA ASP A 248 0.20 -17.91 32.21
C ASP A 248 -0.46 -18.75 31.10
N GLY A 249 0.36 -19.49 30.36
CA GLY A 249 -0.05 -20.43 29.31
C GLY A 249 0.04 -19.85 27.90
N GLU A 250 0.66 -20.62 27.01
CA GLU A 250 0.89 -20.21 25.62
C GLU A 250 -0.44 -19.92 24.89
N ASP A 251 -1.45 -20.76 25.09
CA ASP A 251 -2.80 -20.57 24.51
C ASP A 251 -3.50 -19.32 25.03
N ALA A 252 -3.31 -18.99 26.32
CA ALA A 252 -3.90 -17.81 26.91
C ALA A 252 -3.26 -16.56 26.29
N VAL A 253 -1.93 -16.49 26.21
CA VAL A 253 -1.21 -15.39 25.55
C VAL A 253 -1.63 -15.27 24.08
N LEU A 254 -1.70 -16.38 23.35
CA LEU A 254 -2.14 -16.40 21.95
C LEU A 254 -3.60 -15.96 21.78
N THR A 255 -4.49 -16.35 22.68
CA THR A 255 -5.88 -15.88 22.73
C THR A 255 -5.92 -14.36 22.88
N TRP A 256 -5.13 -13.80 23.79
CA TRP A 256 -5.02 -12.35 23.97
C TRP A 256 -4.54 -11.66 22.68
N LEU A 257 -3.53 -12.22 22.01
CA LEU A 257 -3.06 -11.72 20.71
C LEU A 257 -4.18 -11.74 19.65
N LEU A 258 -4.89 -12.86 19.49
CA LEU A 258 -5.98 -13.02 18.52
C LEU A 258 -7.10 -12.00 18.75
N LEU A 259 -7.51 -11.84 20.01
CA LEU A 259 -8.55 -10.90 20.40
C LEU A 259 -8.10 -9.45 20.24
N GLY A 260 -6.89 -9.11 20.68
CA GLY A 260 -6.33 -7.77 20.55
C GLY A 260 -6.15 -7.33 19.10
N GLY A 261 -5.66 -8.24 18.26
CA GLY A 261 -5.57 -8.03 16.82
C GLY A 261 -6.94 -7.74 16.20
N ASN A 262 -7.97 -8.52 16.54
CA ASN A 262 -9.34 -8.30 16.06
C ASN A 262 -9.92 -6.97 16.57
N ALA A 263 -9.70 -6.63 17.83
CA ALA A 263 -10.12 -5.35 18.40
C ALA A 263 -9.46 -4.17 17.68
N GLY A 264 -8.16 -4.27 17.38
CA GLY A 264 -7.41 -3.29 16.61
C GLY A 264 -7.91 -3.16 15.16
N LEU A 265 -8.21 -4.28 14.50
CA LEU A 265 -8.80 -4.32 13.16
C LEU A 265 -10.15 -3.58 13.14
N LEU A 266 -11.06 -3.96 14.04
CA LEU A 266 -12.40 -3.38 14.14
C LEU A 266 -12.33 -1.88 14.47
N THR A 267 -11.45 -1.49 15.39
CA THR A 267 -11.22 -0.09 15.73
C THR A 267 -10.78 0.71 14.50
N GLY A 268 -9.79 0.20 13.75
CA GLY A 268 -9.33 0.86 12.52
C GLY A 268 -10.41 0.94 11.43
N ALA A 269 -11.22 -0.12 11.27
CA ALA A 269 -12.31 -0.17 10.30
C ALA A 269 -13.45 0.82 10.64
N LEU A 270 -13.82 0.92 11.92
CA LEU A 270 -14.90 1.80 12.38
C LEU A 270 -14.46 3.27 12.50
N ALA A 271 -13.22 3.52 12.91
CA ALA A 271 -12.67 4.88 13.04
C ALA A 271 -12.27 5.46 11.68
N GLY A 272 -11.78 4.64 10.75
CA GLY A 272 -11.22 5.10 9.48
C GLY A 272 -12.12 6.05 8.67
N PRO A 273 -13.39 5.71 8.41
CA PRO A 273 -14.31 6.59 7.68
C PRO A 273 -14.53 7.94 8.38
N LYS A 274 -14.58 7.97 9.71
CA LYS A 274 -14.78 9.19 10.51
C LYS A 274 -13.53 10.07 10.55
N LEU A 275 -12.35 9.45 10.57
CA LEU A 275 -11.07 10.14 10.59
C LEU A 275 -10.75 10.78 9.24
N GLY A 276 -11.19 10.18 8.13
CA GLY A 276 -10.94 10.71 6.78
C GLY A 276 -9.47 10.83 6.42
N TRP A 277 -8.60 10.07 7.12
CA TRP A 277 -7.15 10.13 6.91
C TRP A 277 -6.78 9.57 5.54
N SER A 278 -5.75 10.14 4.91
CA SER A 278 -5.12 9.44 3.80
C SER A 278 -4.26 8.26 4.29
N ALA A 279 -4.00 7.31 3.40
CA ALA A 279 -3.09 6.19 3.69
C ALA A 279 -1.68 6.67 4.08
N GLY A 280 -1.23 7.81 3.52
CA GLY A 280 0.07 8.40 3.87
C GLY A 280 0.10 8.87 5.32
N ARG A 281 -0.97 9.57 5.76
CA ARG A 281 -1.12 10.00 7.15
C ARG A 281 -1.14 8.81 8.11
N ALA A 282 -1.95 7.79 7.83
CA ALA A 282 -2.04 6.59 8.67
C ALA A 282 -0.68 5.86 8.81
N ARG A 283 0.07 5.73 7.71
CA ARG A 283 1.44 5.16 7.74
C ARG A 283 2.41 6.00 8.54
N LEU A 284 2.39 7.33 8.38
CA LEU A 284 3.26 8.23 9.15
C LEU A 284 2.98 8.13 10.64
N VAL A 285 1.71 8.08 11.04
CA VAL A 285 1.32 7.82 12.45
C VAL A 285 1.89 6.48 12.91
N SER A 286 1.74 5.41 12.12
CA SER A 286 2.29 4.10 12.49
C SER A 286 3.82 4.10 12.59
N ILE A 287 4.52 4.82 11.71
CA ILE A 287 5.99 4.91 11.72
C ILE A 287 6.48 5.63 12.98
N THR A 288 5.81 6.70 13.41
CA THR A 288 6.19 7.36 14.67
C THR A 288 5.91 6.48 15.87
N GLY A 289 4.87 5.64 15.84
CA GLY A 289 4.66 4.58 16.83
C GLY A 289 5.82 3.58 16.88
N VAL A 290 6.27 3.08 15.72
CA VAL A 290 7.44 2.17 15.63
C VAL A 290 8.72 2.85 16.12
N ALA A 291 8.93 4.12 15.76
CA ALA A 291 10.07 4.89 16.26
C ALA A 291 10.03 5.04 17.79
N GLY A 292 8.84 5.26 18.37
CA GLY A 292 8.62 5.24 19.80
C GLY A 292 8.98 3.89 20.43
N LEU A 293 8.51 2.78 19.85
CA LEU A 293 8.84 1.42 20.30
C LEU A 293 10.35 1.18 20.30
N ILE A 294 11.03 1.46 19.18
CA ILE A 294 12.49 1.31 19.05
C ILE A 294 13.21 2.19 20.07
N GLY A 295 12.76 3.43 20.25
CA GLY A 295 13.29 4.32 21.29
C GLY A 295 13.15 3.74 22.69
N GLY A 296 12.02 3.10 22.99
CA GLY A 296 11.79 2.41 24.27
C GLY A 296 12.73 1.23 24.48
N LEU A 297 12.90 0.37 23.47
CA LEU A 297 13.89 -0.71 23.52
C LEU A 297 15.32 -0.18 23.69
N GLY A 298 15.63 0.96 23.08
CA GLY A 298 16.92 1.62 23.27
C GLY A 298 17.13 2.15 24.69
N LEU A 299 16.08 2.67 25.33
CA LEU A 299 16.13 3.11 26.72
C LEU A 299 16.29 1.92 27.67
N ASP A 300 15.56 0.84 27.42
CA ASP A 300 15.66 -0.41 28.16
C ASP A 300 17.11 -0.95 28.18
N LEU A 301 17.73 -1.03 27.00
CA LEU A 301 19.14 -1.43 26.86
C LEU A 301 20.13 -0.43 27.48
N LEU A 302 19.82 0.87 27.49
CA LEU A 302 20.72 1.90 28.03
C LEU A 302 20.73 1.91 29.56
N PHE A 303 19.60 1.58 30.19
CA PHE A 303 19.44 1.60 31.64
C PHE A 303 19.58 0.22 32.28
N GLU A 304 19.83 -0.83 31.49
CA GLU A 304 19.99 -2.21 31.96
C GLU A 304 18.85 -2.60 32.92
N VAL A 305 17.62 -2.47 32.44
CA VAL A 305 16.44 -2.73 33.27
C VAL A 305 16.31 -4.23 33.52
N ASP A 306 16.54 -4.65 34.76
CA ASP A 306 16.48 -6.07 35.16
C ASP A 306 15.04 -6.62 35.31
N ASP A 307 14.02 -5.76 35.26
CA ASP A 307 12.62 -6.15 35.44
C ASP A 307 11.95 -6.42 34.08
N ASP A 308 11.61 -7.68 33.80
CA ASP A 308 10.99 -8.13 32.55
C ASP A 308 9.72 -7.33 32.20
N LYS A 309 8.93 -6.94 33.22
CA LYS A 309 7.73 -6.12 33.01
C LYS A 309 8.08 -4.72 32.56
N ALA A 310 9.08 -4.09 33.18
CA ALA A 310 9.57 -2.79 32.74
C ALA A 310 10.16 -2.86 31.31
N ALA A 311 10.85 -3.95 30.95
CA ALA A 311 11.37 -4.16 29.60
C ALA A 311 10.28 -4.20 28.51
N ILE A 312 9.07 -4.61 28.86
CA ILE A 312 7.89 -4.59 27.96
C ILE A 312 7.10 -3.28 28.08
N ALA A 313 6.93 -2.76 29.31
CA ALA A 313 6.17 -1.55 29.58
C ALA A 313 6.80 -0.31 28.93
N ILE A 314 8.14 -0.21 28.94
CA ILE A 314 8.85 0.94 28.37
C ILE A 314 8.58 1.06 26.85
N PRO A 315 8.87 0.07 26.00
CA PRO A 315 8.52 0.09 24.57
C PRO A 315 7.03 0.28 24.31
N MET A 316 6.16 -0.31 25.15
CA MET A 316 4.71 -0.14 25.05
C MET A 316 4.32 1.33 25.21
N VAL A 317 4.75 1.98 26.30
CA VAL A 317 4.42 3.38 26.59
C VAL A 317 5.05 4.32 25.55
N THR A 318 6.32 4.12 25.20
CA THR A 318 6.99 4.98 24.21
C THR A 318 6.36 4.84 22.82
N SER A 319 5.86 3.66 22.44
CA SER A 319 5.12 3.48 21.19
C SER A 319 3.80 4.26 21.18
N VAL A 320 3.06 4.31 22.30
CA VAL A 320 1.84 5.11 22.45
C VAL A 320 2.14 6.61 22.32
N ILE A 321 3.21 7.07 22.98
CA ILE A 321 3.69 8.45 22.84
C ILE A 321 4.04 8.75 21.38
N GLY A 322 4.76 7.84 20.72
CA GLY A 322 5.11 7.93 19.30
C GLY A 322 3.89 8.02 18.38
N LEU A 323 2.85 7.20 18.60
CA LEU A 323 1.59 7.28 17.87
C LEU A 323 0.91 8.64 18.09
N GLY A 324 0.81 9.10 19.34
CA GLY A 324 0.21 10.39 19.70
C GLY A 324 0.94 11.58 19.03
N MET A 325 2.27 11.57 19.04
CA MET A 325 3.10 12.54 18.33
C MET A 325 2.84 12.49 16.82
N GLY A 326 2.73 11.30 16.23
CA GLY A 326 2.36 11.11 14.83
C GLY A 326 1.02 11.74 14.47
N VAL A 327 0.00 11.53 15.29
CA VAL A 327 -1.34 12.11 15.08
C VAL A 327 -1.28 13.64 15.10
N SER A 328 -0.54 14.19 16.08
CA SER A 328 -0.37 15.64 16.25
C SER A 328 0.40 16.26 15.07
N TRP A 329 1.57 15.72 14.73
CA TRP A 329 2.45 16.24 13.68
C TRP A 329 1.85 16.10 12.27
N THR A 330 0.97 15.13 12.06
CA THR A 330 0.34 14.90 10.75
C THR A 330 -1.05 15.54 10.61
N ARG A 331 -1.49 16.39 11.55
CA ARG A 331 -2.83 17.01 11.54
C ARG A 331 -3.18 17.69 10.22
N ASP A 332 -2.22 18.40 9.63
CA ASP A 332 -2.41 19.14 8.37
C ASP A 332 -1.95 18.37 7.14
N TYR A 333 -1.48 17.13 7.28
CA TYR A 333 -0.85 16.39 6.18
C TYR A 333 -1.78 16.28 4.97
N ASP A 334 -3.06 15.93 5.21
CA ASP A 334 -4.06 15.76 4.15
C ASP A 334 -4.55 17.08 3.55
N ALA A 335 -4.46 18.19 4.30
CA ALA A 335 -4.76 19.53 3.77
C ALA A 335 -3.64 20.01 2.85
N ARG A 336 -2.38 19.93 3.32
CA ARG A 336 -1.19 20.32 2.53
C ARG A 336 -1.11 19.50 1.24
N ARG A 337 -1.40 18.20 1.29
CA ARG A 337 -1.41 17.34 0.10
C ARG A 337 -2.41 17.79 -0.97
N ARG A 338 -3.55 18.35 -0.57
CA ARG A 338 -4.54 18.91 -1.51
C ARG A 338 -4.00 20.17 -2.18
N ASP A 339 -3.30 21.02 -1.44
CA ASP A 339 -2.68 22.26 -1.96
C ASP A 339 -1.58 21.97 -3.00
N PHE A 340 -0.83 20.88 -2.84
CA PHE A 340 0.19 20.45 -3.81
C PHE A 340 -0.38 19.70 -5.03
N GLY A 341 -1.70 19.80 -5.29
CA GLY A 341 -2.33 19.23 -6.49
C GLY A 341 -2.34 17.71 -6.52
N GLY A 342 -2.17 17.03 -5.38
CA GLY A 342 -2.22 15.57 -5.28
C GLY A 342 -1.03 14.81 -5.90
N GLN A 343 -0.17 15.47 -6.67
CA GLN A 343 1.10 14.92 -7.17
C GLN A 343 2.19 15.10 -6.11
N MET A 344 2.09 14.36 -5.01
CA MET A 344 3.29 14.16 -4.19
C MET A 344 4.30 13.36 -5.01
N SER A 345 5.49 13.93 -5.14
CA SER A 345 6.63 13.22 -5.69
C SER A 345 6.87 11.96 -4.87
N ASN A 346 7.29 10.86 -5.51
CA ASN A 346 7.82 9.69 -4.82
C ASN A 346 9.22 9.96 -4.23
N ALA A 347 9.62 11.23 -4.09
CA ALA A 347 10.89 11.65 -3.54
C ALA A 347 10.80 11.84 -2.02
N LEU A 348 11.86 11.46 -1.29
CA LEU A 348 11.95 11.70 0.16
C LEU A 348 11.76 13.18 0.51
N PHE A 349 12.39 14.06 -0.26
CA PHE A 349 12.25 15.51 -0.20
C PHE A 349 11.73 16.04 -1.52
N ALA A 350 10.68 16.85 -1.48
CA ALA A 350 10.15 17.55 -2.64
C ALA A 350 10.22 19.06 -2.39
N VAL A 351 10.99 19.79 -3.18
CA VAL A 351 11.05 21.26 -3.13
C VAL A 351 10.25 21.81 -4.29
N ARG A 352 9.09 22.44 -4.03
CA ARG A 352 8.28 23.09 -5.06
C ARG A 352 7.90 24.49 -4.61
N ASP A 353 8.21 25.48 -5.46
CA ASP A 353 7.87 26.90 -5.22
C ASP A 353 8.33 27.40 -3.83
N GLY A 354 9.56 27.03 -3.45
CA GLY A 354 10.15 27.41 -2.16
C GLY A 354 9.60 26.65 -0.95
N ARG A 355 8.68 25.71 -1.13
CA ARG A 355 8.15 24.85 -0.05
C ARG A 355 8.84 23.50 -0.05
N LEU A 356 9.33 23.08 1.11
CA LEU A 356 9.87 21.74 1.35
C LEU A 356 8.73 20.82 1.81
N GLY A 357 8.46 19.78 1.04
CA GLY A 357 7.63 18.64 1.41
C GLY A 357 8.50 17.41 1.71
N MET A 358 8.09 16.58 2.66
CA MET A 358 8.67 15.27 2.88
C MET A 358 7.64 14.19 2.51
N ALA A 359 8.09 13.17 1.79
CA ALA A 359 7.30 11.97 1.51
C ALA A 359 8.12 10.72 1.82
N ILE A 360 7.47 9.57 1.93
CA ILE A 360 8.20 8.31 2.05
C ILE A 360 8.56 7.88 0.63
N PRO A 361 9.86 7.74 0.28
CA PRO A 361 10.24 7.32 -1.05
C PRO A 361 9.76 5.88 -1.26
N LEU A 362 8.89 5.70 -2.26
CA LEU A 362 8.46 4.37 -2.65
C LEU A 362 9.51 3.82 -3.62
N PRO A 363 10.16 2.68 -3.32
CA PRO A 363 11.09 2.06 -4.25
C PRO A 363 10.34 1.74 -5.54
N THR A 364 10.80 2.32 -6.64
CA THR A 364 10.25 2.03 -7.97
C THR A 364 11.16 1.05 -8.70
N PRO A 365 10.64 -0.09 -9.19
CA PRO A 365 11.38 -0.94 -10.10
C PRO A 365 11.84 -0.11 -11.29
N THR A 366 13.13 -0.13 -11.56
CA THR A 366 13.72 0.58 -12.69
C THR A 366 14.77 -0.29 -13.35
N LEU A 367 15.14 0.07 -14.57
CA LEU A 367 16.32 -0.48 -15.23
C LEU A 367 17.51 0.43 -14.93
N LEU A 368 18.43 -0.05 -14.11
CA LEU A 368 19.68 0.65 -13.79
C LEU A 368 20.75 0.32 -14.83
N PRO A 369 21.62 1.28 -15.21
CA PRO A 369 22.79 0.96 -16.02
C PRO A 369 23.72 0.05 -15.21
N ALA A 370 24.04 -1.11 -15.78
CA ALA A 370 24.79 -2.20 -15.14
C ALA A 370 26.15 -2.46 -15.82
N GLY A 371 26.66 -1.44 -16.51
CA GLY A 371 27.90 -1.47 -17.27
C GLY A 371 27.70 -1.21 -18.77
N LEU A 372 28.80 -1.28 -19.50
CA LEU A 372 28.82 -1.26 -20.96
C LEU A 372 29.08 -2.69 -21.47
N ASP A 373 28.36 -3.08 -22.52
CA ASP A 373 28.64 -4.27 -23.31
C ASP A 373 29.02 -3.79 -24.72
N GLY A 374 30.31 -3.59 -24.94
CA GLY A 374 30.83 -2.78 -26.04
C GLY A 374 30.37 -1.32 -25.94
N ASP A 375 29.75 -0.80 -27.00
CA ASP A 375 29.21 0.57 -27.05
C ASP A 375 27.76 0.70 -26.52
N ARG A 376 27.15 -0.41 -26.04
CA ARG A 376 25.76 -0.40 -25.55
C ARG A 376 25.72 -0.41 -24.02
N VAL A 377 24.92 0.47 -23.43
CA VAL A 377 24.65 0.46 -21.99
C VAL A 377 23.81 -0.77 -21.64
N ARG A 378 24.41 -1.73 -20.94
CA ARG A 378 23.70 -2.87 -20.38
C ARG A 378 22.80 -2.37 -19.26
N ARG A 379 21.54 -2.77 -19.26
CA ARG A 379 20.58 -2.42 -18.21
C ARG A 379 20.25 -3.66 -17.38
N ALA A 380 20.23 -3.51 -16.06
CA ALA A 380 19.77 -4.56 -15.14
C ALA A 380 18.56 -4.07 -14.35
N PRO A 381 17.64 -4.98 -13.96
CA PRO A 381 16.59 -4.63 -13.02
C PRO A 381 17.21 -4.18 -11.69
N GLY A 382 16.68 -3.09 -11.14
CA GLY A 382 17.07 -2.55 -9.85
C GLY A 382 15.94 -1.74 -9.23
N LEU A 383 16.18 -1.22 -8.04
CA LEU A 383 15.24 -0.33 -7.35
C LEU A 383 15.81 1.09 -7.36
N SER A 384 15.00 2.07 -7.79
CA SER A 384 15.33 3.48 -7.63
C SER A 384 14.51 4.05 -6.48
N LEU A 385 15.20 4.73 -5.58
CA LEU A 385 14.63 5.60 -4.56
C LEU A 385 14.92 7.03 -4.98
N ARG A 386 13.87 7.82 -5.21
CA ARG A 386 14.06 9.27 -5.39
C ARG A 386 14.26 9.87 -4.01
N LEU A 387 15.38 10.52 -3.78
CA LEU A 387 15.63 11.21 -2.51
C LEU A 387 15.24 12.69 -2.59
N LEU A 388 15.40 13.32 -3.75
CA LEU A 388 15.09 14.73 -3.95
C LEU A 388 14.34 14.94 -5.28
N ASP A 389 13.27 15.72 -5.25
CA ASP A 389 12.57 16.24 -6.41
C ASP A 389 12.40 17.75 -6.24
N ALA A 390 13.15 18.54 -7.01
CA ALA A 390 13.12 19.99 -6.92
C ALA A 390 12.56 20.57 -8.22
N SER A 391 11.47 21.34 -8.13
CA SER A 391 10.97 22.14 -9.24
C SER A 391 10.95 23.62 -8.83
N PHE A 392 11.72 24.43 -9.56
CA PHE A 392 11.76 25.87 -9.38
C PHE A 392 10.94 26.50 -10.50
N SER A 393 9.83 27.15 -10.18
CA SER A 393 9.16 28.03 -11.13
C SER A 393 9.99 29.32 -11.25
N THR A 394 10.47 29.60 -12.47
CA THR A 394 11.04 30.91 -12.76
C THR A 394 9.88 31.90 -12.89
N GLY A 395 9.67 32.71 -11.85
CA GLY A 395 8.67 33.77 -11.87
C GLY A 395 8.82 34.62 -13.13
N ARG A 396 7.75 34.74 -13.90
CA ARG A 396 7.62 35.68 -15.01
C ARG A 396 6.85 36.89 -14.58
#